data_AF-A0A2S5G9E4-F1
#
_entry.id   AF-A0A2S5G9E4-F1
#
_cell.length_a   1.000
_cell.length_b   1.000
_cell.length_c   1.000
_cell.angle_alpha   90.00
_cell.angle_beta   90.00
_cell.angle_gamma   90.00
#
_symmetry.space_group_name_H-M   'P 1'
#
loop_
_entity.id
_entity.type
_entity.pdbx_description
1 polymer ?
#
loop_
_entity_poly.entity_id
_entity_poly.type
_entity_poly.pdbx_seq_one_letter_code
_entity_poly.pdbx_strand_id
1 'polypeptide(L)'
;MSEFHPEKENFALVRTDSVSFIRNSTVYTYTVQDVHSFEKLMSELVYGEILIGFEGKKNAGIEKEAKGPTESIEITPLNRSRTYTEMVFRKEELNRDVDFIHTLYVLAEVNEFVFIVLDPIRNKQYYDAGSGKLKVCAEGKNETIIWFEYDAKQLYFVKNEGVQ
;
A
#
# COMPACT_ATOMS: atom_id res chain seq x y z
N MET A 1 -15.11 19.87 -2.88
CA MET A 1 -14.05 19.03 -2.30
C MET A 1 -14.75 17.77 -1.84
N SER A 2 -14.39 16.58 -2.37
CA SER A 2 -14.86 15.34 -1.74
C SER A 2 -13.93 15.14 -0.57
N GLU A 3 -14.44 15.29 0.64
CA GLU A 3 -13.63 15.00 1.82
C GLU A 3 -13.38 13.48 1.86
N PHE A 4 -12.11 13.09 2.01
CA PHE A 4 -11.73 11.70 2.24
C PHE A 4 -12.36 11.22 3.56
N HIS A 5 -13.39 10.38 3.45
CA HIS A 5 -14.13 9.81 4.58
C HIS A 5 -14.16 8.28 4.44
N PRO A 6 -13.12 7.56 4.91
CA PRO A 6 -13.13 6.11 4.88
C PRO A 6 -14.15 5.57 5.88
N GLU A 7 -14.94 4.58 5.47
CA GLU A 7 -16.01 3.99 6.28
C GLU A 7 -15.49 2.85 7.13
N LYS A 8 -15.96 2.70 8.37
CA LYS A 8 -15.55 1.58 9.22
C LYS A 8 -16.05 0.27 8.61
N GLU A 9 -15.12 -0.66 8.36
CA GLU A 9 -15.42 -1.93 7.73
C GLU A 9 -15.70 -3.03 8.76
N ASN A 10 -16.60 -3.95 8.41
CA ASN A 10 -16.77 -5.18 9.15
C ASN A 10 -15.59 -6.12 8.85
N PHE A 11 -14.74 -6.34 9.86
CA PHE A 11 -13.58 -7.21 9.77
C PHE A 11 -13.88 -8.60 9.18
N ALA A 12 -15.07 -9.15 9.42
CA ALA A 12 -15.47 -10.45 8.90
C ALA A 12 -15.64 -10.48 7.36
N LEU A 13 -15.74 -9.31 6.72
CA LEU A 13 -15.88 -9.16 5.27
C LEU A 13 -14.54 -8.85 4.59
N VAL A 14 -13.51 -8.53 5.36
CA VAL A 14 -12.19 -8.20 4.83
C VAL A 14 -11.50 -9.47 4.35
N ARG A 15 -11.09 -9.50 3.09
CA ARG A 15 -10.33 -10.64 2.53
C ARG A 15 -8.93 -10.70 3.14
N THR A 16 -8.57 -11.87 3.67
CA THR A 16 -7.31 -12.07 4.41
C THR A 16 -6.31 -12.99 3.68
N ASP A 17 -6.51 -13.21 2.38
CA ASP A 17 -5.67 -14.11 1.58
C ASP A 17 -4.23 -13.61 1.55
N SER A 18 -4.05 -12.32 1.27
CA SER A 18 -2.75 -11.63 1.14
C SER A 18 -2.33 -10.83 2.37
N VAL A 19 -3.11 -10.89 3.46
CA VAL A 19 -2.83 -10.14 4.70
C VAL A 19 -2.89 -11.02 5.94
N SER A 20 -2.11 -10.66 6.95
CA SER A 20 -2.06 -11.28 8.26
C SER A 20 -2.28 -10.20 9.31
N PHE A 21 -3.41 -10.30 10.02
CA PHE A 21 -3.77 -9.32 11.04
C PHE A 21 -3.15 -9.63 12.39
N ILE A 22 -2.63 -8.59 13.04
CA ILE A 22 -2.32 -8.63 14.46
C ILE A 22 -3.54 -8.05 15.21
N ARG A 23 -3.89 -8.64 16.36
CA ARG A 23 -5.19 -8.44 17.04
C ARG A 23 -5.50 -6.95 17.30
N ASN A 24 -6.80 -6.62 17.28
CA ASN A 24 -7.40 -5.32 17.64
C ASN A 24 -7.24 -4.16 16.63
N SER A 25 -6.94 -4.44 15.35
CA SER A 25 -6.95 -3.40 14.32
C SER A 25 -8.38 -3.02 13.89
N THR A 26 -8.68 -1.73 13.88
CA THR A 26 -9.85 -1.20 13.17
C THR A 26 -9.51 -1.06 11.69
N VAL A 27 -10.32 -1.66 10.82
CA VAL A 27 -10.20 -1.53 9.36
C VAL A 27 -11.24 -0.55 8.86
N TYR A 28 -10.83 0.33 7.95
CA TYR A 28 -11.74 1.19 7.19
C TYR A 28 -11.64 0.85 5.71
N THR A 29 -12.69 1.10 4.96
CA THR A 29 -12.73 0.96 3.51
C THR A 29 -12.92 2.31 2.84
N TYR A 30 -12.37 2.47 1.63
CA TYR A 30 -12.64 3.60 0.76
C TYR A 30 -12.80 3.10 -0.67
N THR A 31 -13.89 3.50 -1.33
CA THR A 31 -14.13 3.14 -2.73
C THR A 31 -13.33 4.02 -3.67
N VAL A 32 -12.58 3.39 -4.56
CA VAL A 32 -11.84 4.01 -5.65
C VAL A 32 -12.60 3.71 -6.95
N GLN A 33 -12.99 4.75 -7.68
CA GLN A 33 -13.82 4.62 -8.89
C GLN A 33 -12.98 4.33 -10.13
N ASP A 34 -11.82 4.98 -10.21
CA ASP A 34 -10.88 4.94 -11.31
C ASP A 34 -9.49 5.44 -10.86
N VAL A 35 -8.53 5.38 -11.78
CA VAL A 35 -7.15 5.85 -11.55
C VAL A 35 -7.06 7.32 -11.11
N HIS A 36 -7.96 8.20 -11.56
CA HIS A 36 -7.95 9.61 -11.20
C HIS A 36 -8.46 9.84 -9.78
N SER A 37 -9.46 9.05 -9.36
CA SER A 37 -9.92 9.04 -7.96
C SER A 37 -8.84 8.52 -7.01
N PHE A 38 -8.02 7.55 -7.46
CA PHE A 38 -6.86 7.08 -6.72
C PHE A 38 -5.76 8.14 -6.63
N GLU A 39 -5.38 8.74 -7.76
CA GLU A 39 -4.40 9.83 -7.82
C GLU A 39 -4.78 10.98 -6.87
N LYS A 40 -6.05 11.40 -6.93
CA LYS A 40 -6.57 12.44 -6.05
C LYS A 40 -6.48 12.04 -4.58
N LEU A 41 -6.88 10.81 -4.23
CA LEU A 41 -6.74 10.29 -2.87
C LEU A 41 -5.27 10.36 -2.40
N MET A 42 -4.32 9.89 -3.22
CA MET A 42 -2.89 9.93 -2.88
C MET A 42 -2.40 11.35 -2.60
N SER A 43 -2.89 12.34 -3.35
CA SER A 43 -2.54 13.75 -3.12
C SER A 43 -3.09 14.32 -1.81
N GLU A 44 -4.28 13.87 -1.40
CA GLU A 44 -5.01 14.33 -0.21
C GLU A 44 -4.52 13.67 1.10
N LEU A 45 -3.96 12.45 1.04
CA LEU A 45 -3.40 11.75 2.20
C LEU A 45 -2.28 12.55 2.87
N VAL A 46 -2.30 12.66 4.20
CA VAL A 46 -1.25 13.36 4.97
C VAL A 46 -0.21 12.36 5.46
N TYR A 47 1.04 12.54 5.04
CA TYR A 47 2.20 11.72 5.41
C TYR A 47 3.50 12.47 5.08
N GLY A 48 4.60 12.12 5.73
CA GLY A 48 5.95 12.56 5.38
C GLY A 48 6.64 11.60 4.41
N GLU A 49 6.63 10.30 4.75
CA GLU A 49 7.21 9.22 3.94
C GLU A 49 6.14 8.18 3.60
N ILE A 50 6.31 7.52 2.46
CA ILE A 50 5.44 6.45 2.01
C ILE A 50 6.29 5.28 1.51
N LEU A 51 6.05 4.10 2.07
CA LEU A 51 6.56 2.84 1.55
C LEU A 51 5.50 2.24 0.63
N ILE A 52 5.91 1.86 -0.57
CA ILE A 52 5.10 1.14 -1.55
C ILE A 52 5.71 -0.23 -1.72
N GLY A 53 4.93 -1.27 -1.40
CA GLY A 53 5.30 -2.66 -1.58
C GLY A 53 4.42 -3.30 -2.64
N PHE A 54 5.01 -3.99 -3.60
CA PHE A 54 4.24 -4.77 -4.55
C PHE A 54 4.95 -6.06 -4.93
N GLU A 55 4.16 -7.08 -5.23
CA GLU A 55 4.66 -8.28 -5.87
C GLU A 55 4.43 -8.23 -7.38
N GLY A 56 5.40 -8.74 -8.14
CA GLY A 56 5.30 -8.78 -9.58
C GLY A 56 6.08 -9.92 -10.20
N LYS A 57 5.93 -10.09 -11.52
CA LYS A 57 6.75 -11.02 -12.28
C LYS A 57 8.20 -10.55 -12.31
N LYS A 58 9.13 -11.49 -12.26
CA LYS A 58 10.55 -11.19 -12.50
C LYS A 58 10.73 -10.49 -13.84
N ASN A 59 11.58 -9.46 -13.84
CA ASN A 59 11.91 -8.64 -15.00
C ASN A 59 10.74 -7.80 -15.56
N ALA A 60 9.65 -7.61 -14.80
CA ALA A 60 8.56 -6.72 -15.21
C ALA A 60 9.00 -5.26 -15.36
N GLY A 61 10.02 -4.83 -14.59
CA GLY A 61 10.62 -3.50 -14.75
C GLY A 61 9.77 -2.34 -14.22
N ILE A 62 8.70 -2.64 -13.47
CA ILE A 62 7.81 -1.65 -12.84
C ILE A 62 8.60 -0.64 -12.00
N GLU A 63 9.62 -1.12 -11.28
CA GLU A 63 10.48 -0.29 -10.44
C GLU A 63 11.23 0.81 -11.23
N LYS A 64 11.33 0.67 -12.56
CA LYS A 64 11.97 1.63 -13.46
C LYS A 64 11.03 2.74 -13.92
N GLU A 65 9.73 2.58 -13.73
CA GLU A 65 8.74 3.60 -14.05
C GLU A 65 8.75 4.73 -13.01
N ALA A 66 9.16 4.41 -11.79
CA ALA A 66 9.31 5.39 -10.72
C ALA A 66 10.43 6.39 -11.02
N LYS A 67 10.08 7.67 -11.03
CA LYS A 67 10.96 8.84 -11.09
C LYS A 67 11.58 9.11 -9.71
N GLY A 68 12.26 8.09 -9.19
CA GLY A 68 13.23 8.13 -8.10
C GLY A 68 12.66 8.03 -6.67
N PRO A 69 12.96 6.96 -5.92
CA PRO A 69 12.87 6.95 -4.45
C PRO A 69 14.13 7.55 -3.81
N THR A 70 14.00 8.26 -2.68
CA THR A 70 15.17 8.79 -1.93
C THR A 70 15.86 7.76 -1.05
N GLU A 71 15.18 6.69 -0.67
CA GLU A 71 15.73 5.57 0.08
C GLU A 71 15.44 4.29 -0.73
N SER A 72 16.51 3.56 -1.06
CA SER A 72 16.66 2.47 -2.04
C SER A 72 15.41 1.67 -2.48
N ILE A 73 15.40 1.29 -3.76
CA ILE A 73 14.57 0.18 -4.28
C ILE A 73 15.14 -1.13 -3.73
N GLU A 74 14.34 -1.87 -2.97
CA GLU A 74 14.71 -3.21 -2.51
C GLU A 74 13.91 -4.26 -3.27
N ILE A 75 14.59 -5.21 -3.90
CA ILE A 75 13.97 -6.29 -4.67
C ILE A 75 14.33 -7.63 -4.04
N THR A 76 13.32 -8.32 -3.51
CA THR A 76 13.44 -9.63 -2.90
C THR A 76 12.88 -10.72 -3.82
N PRO A 77 13.67 -11.72 -4.22
CA PRO A 77 13.15 -12.88 -4.95
C PRO A 77 12.20 -13.71 -4.07
N LEU A 78 10.98 -13.96 -4.53
CA LEU A 78 10.03 -14.83 -3.81
C LEU A 78 10.14 -16.28 -4.26
N ASN A 79 10.19 -16.49 -5.57
CA ASN A 79 10.33 -17.81 -6.18
C ASN A 79 11.00 -17.71 -7.56
N ARG A 80 10.87 -18.73 -8.41
CA ARG A 80 11.49 -18.73 -9.75
C ARG A 80 10.93 -17.66 -10.68
N SER A 81 9.67 -17.26 -10.52
CA SER A 81 8.95 -16.37 -11.44
C SER A 81 8.48 -15.04 -10.82
N ARG A 82 8.47 -14.89 -9.49
CA ARG A 82 8.00 -13.69 -8.79
C ARG A 82 9.09 -13.00 -7.97
N THR A 83 8.94 -11.69 -7.84
CA THR A 83 9.70 -10.80 -6.95
C THR A 83 8.75 -9.97 -6.13
N TYR A 84 9.24 -9.56 -4.97
CA TYR A 84 8.66 -8.53 -4.13
C TYR A 84 9.55 -7.29 -4.20
N THR A 85 8.96 -6.12 -4.38
CA THR A 85 9.68 -4.85 -4.48
C THR A 85 9.15 -3.89 -3.43
N GLU A 86 10.06 -3.25 -2.69
CA GLU A 86 9.78 -2.13 -1.79
C GLU A 86 10.45 -0.86 -2.30
N MET A 87 9.72 0.25 -2.20
CA MET A 87 10.19 1.57 -2.59
C MET A 87 9.72 2.58 -1.56
N VAL A 88 10.61 3.48 -1.13
CA VAL A 88 10.26 4.54 -0.16
C VAL A 88 10.38 5.91 -0.83
N PHE A 89 9.33 6.70 -0.73
CA PHE A 89 9.26 8.05 -1.28
C PHE A 89 8.95 9.07 -0.19
N ARG A 90 9.44 10.30 -0.37
CA ARG A 90 8.83 11.47 0.28
C ARG A 90 7.56 11.87 -0.45
N LYS A 91 6.63 12.51 0.25
CA LYS A 91 5.35 12.96 -0.35
C LYS A 91 5.55 13.79 -1.62
N GLU A 92 6.49 14.73 -1.63
CA GLU A 92 6.75 15.60 -2.78
C GLU A 92 7.35 14.87 -3.98
N GLU A 93 8.01 13.73 -3.77
CA GLU A 93 8.57 12.89 -4.83
C GLU A 93 7.45 12.13 -5.52
N LEU A 94 6.62 11.41 -4.75
CA LEU A 94 5.51 10.66 -5.30
C LEU A 94 4.48 11.56 -5.97
N ASN A 95 4.18 12.73 -5.39
CA ASN A 95 3.23 13.69 -5.99
C ASN A 95 3.70 14.24 -7.35
N ARG A 96 5.00 14.20 -7.65
CA ARG A 96 5.55 14.60 -8.96
C ARG A 96 5.56 13.44 -9.97
N ASP A 97 5.26 12.24 -9.52
CA ASP A 97 5.35 11.01 -10.31
C ASP A 97 3.98 10.38 -10.54
N VAL A 98 3.11 11.16 -11.18
CA VAL A 98 1.72 10.76 -11.49
C VAL A 98 1.66 9.46 -12.29
N ASP A 99 2.59 9.28 -13.24
CA ASP A 99 2.66 8.06 -14.06
C ASP A 99 2.85 6.81 -13.19
N PHE A 100 3.74 6.87 -12.18
CA PHE A 100 3.94 5.74 -11.28
C PHE A 100 2.73 5.48 -10.39
N ILE A 101 2.05 6.51 -9.90
CA ILE A 101 0.77 6.35 -9.18
C ILE A 101 -0.27 5.63 -10.05
N HIS A 102 -0.34 5.97 -11.33
CA HIS A 102 -1.23 5.30 -12.28
C HIS A 102 -0.84 3.84 -12.49
N THR A 103 0.46 3.55 -12.61
CA THR A 103 0.96 2.16 -12.70
C THR A 103 0.59 1.33 -11.47
N LEU A 104 0.69 1.89 -10.27
CA LEU A 104 0.28 1.18 -9.04
C LEU A 104 -1.20 0.81 -9.06
N TYR A 105 -2.05 1.73 -9.53
CA TYR A 105 -3.47 1.46 -9.70
C TYR A 105 -3.73 0.33 -10.71
N VAL A 106 -3.07 0.39 -11.87
CA VAL A 106 -3.19 -0.65 -12.92
C VAL A 106 -2.75 -2.01 -12.40
N LEU A 107 -1.66 -2.07 -11.62
CA LEU A 107 -1.21 -3.32 -11.00
C LEU A 107 -2.27 -3.91 -10.08
N ALA A 108 -2.86 -3.09 -9.21
CA ALA A 108 -3.95 -3.51 -8.34
C ALA A 108 -5.18 -3.96 -9.15
N GLU A 109 -5.53 -3.26 -10.24
CA GLU A 109 -6.67 -3.58 -11.10
C GLU A 109 -6.50 -4.94 -11.79
N VAL A 110 -5.28 -5.29 -12.21
CA VAL A 110 -4.95 -6.61 -12.77
C VAL A 110 -4.69 -7.68 -11.69
N ASN A 111 -5.03 -7.38 -10.43
CA ASN A 111 -4.95 -8.29 -9.27
C ASN A 111 -3.51 -8.67 -8.84
N GLU A 112 -2.52 -7.86 -9.19
CA GLU A 112 -1.21 -7.97 -8.54
C GLU A 112 -1.27 -7.37 -7.13
N PHE A 113 -0.50 -7.95 -6.22
CA PHE A 113 -0.52 -7.52 -4.82
C PHE A 113 0.23 -6.20 -4.67
N VAL A 114 -0.48 -5.15 -4.27
CA VAL A 114 0.07 -3.82 -3.98
C VAL A 114 -0.40 -3.38 -2.60
N PHE A 115 0.53 -2.85 -1.80
CA PHE A 115 0.22 -2.22 -0.54
C PHE A 115 1.05 -0.96 -0.35
N ILE A 116 0.57 -0.11 0.54
CA ILE A 116 1.11 1.20 0.85
C ILE A 116 1.21 1.30 2.38
N VAL A 117 2.29 1.88 2.88
CA VAL A 117 2.44 2.27 4.28
C VAL A 117 2.78 3.74 4.35
N LEU A 118 1.89 4.53 4.93
CA LEU A 118 2.15 5.93 5.26
C LEU A 118 2.94 6.03 6.56
N ASP A 119 3.95 6.88 6.59
CA ASP A 119 4.87 7.10 7.70
C ASP A 119 5.41 5.77 8.27
N PRO A 120 6.10 4.96 7.43
CA PRO A 120 6.60 3.65 7.84
C PRO A 120 7.62 3.77 8.98
N ILE A 121 7.58 2.84 9.91
CA ILE A 121 8.56 2.68 10.98
C ILE A 121 9.84 2.09 10.39
N ARG A 122 10.96 2.78 10.62
CA ARG A 122 12.29 2.33 10.19
C ARG A 122 12.60 0.92 10.71
N ASN A 123 13.12 0.07 9.83
CA ASN A 123 13.49 -1.33 10.09
C ASN A 123 12.33 -2.28 10.45
N LYS A 124 11.07 -1.84 10.31
CA LYS A 124 9.92 -2.73 10.44
C LYS A 124 9.70 -3.50 9.15
N GLN A 125 9.50 -4.81 9.27
CA GLN A 125 9.15 -5.67 8.14
C GLN A 125 7.63 -5.73 7.98
N TYR A 126 7.11 -5.12 6.91
CA TYR A 126 5.68 -5.16 6.60
C TYR A 126 5.29 -6.41 5.84
N TYR A 127 6.16 -6.94 4.99
CA TYR A 127 5.83 -8.11 4.18
C TYR A 127 6.58 -9.35 4.67
N ASP A 128 5.86 -10.47 4.78
CA ASP A 128 6.41 -11.78 5.10
C ASP A 128 6.61 -12.60 3.82
N ALA A 129 7.84 -12.64 3.31
CA ALA A 129 8.16 -13.41 2.10
C ALA A 129 7.97 -14.93 2.25
N GLY A 130 7.97 -15.46 3.48
CA GLY A 130 7.75 -16.88 3.74
C GLY A 130 6.28 -17.28 3.62
N SER A 131 5.38 -16.41 4.08
CA SER A 131 3.93 -16.64 3.99
C SER A 131 3.25 -15.96 2.79
N GLY A 132 3.94 -15.02 2.12
CA GLY A 132 3.38 -14.24 1.02
C GLY A 132 2.32 -13.24 1.47
N LYS A 133 2.46 -12.69 2.68
CA LYS A 133 1.43 -11.85 3.32
C LYS A 133 1.98 -10.54 3.86
N LEU A 134 1.20 -9.49 3.72
CA LEU A 134 1.38 -8.24 4.46
C LEU A 134 0.99 -8.44 5.93
N LYS A 135 1.85 -8.01 6.83
CA LYS A 135 1.63 -7.94 8.28
C LYS A 135 0.90 -6.65 8.58
N VAL A 136 -0.40 -6.76 8.81
CA VAL A 136 -1.26 -5.63 9.16
C VAL A 136 -1.20 -5.45 10.67
N CYS A 137 -0.22 -4.64 11.09
CA CYS A 137 0.00 -4.23 12.47
C CYS A 137 0.39 -2.76 12.47
N ALA A 138 -0.58 -1.85 12.60
CA ALA A 138 -0.26 -0.44 12.72
C ALA A 138 0.32 -0.16 14.12
N GLU A 139 1.54 0.36 14.18
CA GLU A 139 2.27 0.74 15.39
C GLU A 139 2.57 2.24 15.34
N GLY A 140 2.56 2.91 16.49
CA GLY A 140 2.73 4.37 16.53
C GLY A 140 1.49 5.15 16.05
N LYS A 141 1.47 6.47 16.25
CA LYS A 141 0.23 7.27 16.07
C LYS A 141 -0.06 7.68 14.62
N ASN A 142 0.94 7.65 13.74
CA ASN A 142 0.84 8.20 12.38
C ASN A 142 0.91 7.11 11.30
N GLU A 143 1.38 5.90 11.63
CA GLU A 143 1.50 4.80 10.67
C GLU A 143 0.11 4.39 10.17
N THR A 144 -0.05 4.33 8.85
CA THR A 144 -1.26 3.83 8.20
C THR A 144 -0.89 2.77 7.18
N ILE A 145 -1.44 1.56 7.31
CA ILE A 145 -1.27 0.48 6.34
C ILE A 145 -2.48 0.46 5.42
N ILE A 146 -2.23 0.43 4.11
CA ILE A 146 -3.24 0.49 3.06
C ILE A 146 -3.00 -0.64 2.08
N TRP A 147 -4.04 -1.34 1.64
CA TRP A 147 -3.95 -2.31 0.54
C TRP A 147 -5.24 -2.34 -0.27
N PHE A 148 -5.15 -2.85 -1.49
CA PHE A 148 -6.30 -2.98 -2.38
C PHE A 148 -7.08 -4.27 -2.12
N GLU A 149 -8.40 -4.19 -2.24
CA GLU A 149 -9.19 -5.35 -2.61
C GLU A 149 -8.86 -5.73 -4.07
N TYR A 150 -8.97 -7.02 -4.39
CA TYR A 150 -8.90 -7.52 -5.77
C TYR A 150 -9.84 -6.71 -6.68
N ASP A 151 -9.34 -6.25 -7.84
CA ASP A 151 -9.97 -5.33 -8.80
C ASP A 151 -9.77 -3.82 -8.57
N ALA A 152 -9.04 -3.43 -7.53
CA ALA A 152 -8.71 -2.05 -7.19
C ALA A 152 -9.91 -1.11 -6.93
N LYS A 153 -11.12 -1.63 -6.74
CA LYS A 153 -12.30 -0.79 -6.42
C LYS A 153 -12.39 -0.39 -4.96
N GLN A 154 -11.75 -1.14 -4.07
CA GLN A 154 -11.73 -0.83 -2.65
C GLN A 154 -10.31 -0.78 -2.12
N LEU A 155 -10.07 0.18 -1.24
CA LEU A 155 -8.87 0.29 -0.42
C LEU A 155 -9.23 0.05 1.03
N TYR A 156 -8.50 -0.84 1.68
CA TYR A 156 -8.57 -1.01 3.11
C TYR A 156 -7.49 -0.18 3.79
N PHE A 157 -7.84 0.46 4.90
CA PHE A 157 -6.96 1.27 5.73
C PHE A 157 -6.94 0.71 7.14
N VAL A 158 -5.76 0.54 7.70
CA VAL A 158 -5.57 0.26 9.12
C VAL A 158 -4.71 1.34 9.73
N LYS A 159 -5.24 1.96 10.76
CA LYS A 159 -4.58 2.98 11.57
C LYS A 159 -4.51 2.48 13.00
N ASN A 160 -3.47 2.90 13.72
CA ASN A 160 -3.43 2.70 15.15
C ASN A 160 -4.35 3.73 15.81
N GLU A 161 -5.59 3.33 16.08
CA GLU A 161 -6.42 4.06 17.03
C GLU A 161 -5.82 3.82 18.41
N GLY A 162 -4.85 4.67 18.78
CA GLY A 162 -4.20 4.58 20.08
C GLY A 162 -5.26 4.39 21.17
N VAL A 163 -5.07 3.39 22.04
CA VAL A 163 -5.91 3.24 23.23
C VAL A 163 -5.91 4.59 23.95
N GLN A 164 -7.05 5.26 23.96
CA GLN A 164 -7.25 6.47 24.77
C GLN A 164 -7.10 6.14 26.25
#